data_AF-A0A951BEA7-F1
#
_entry.id   AF-A0A951BEA7-F1
#
_cell.length_a   1.000
_cell.length_b   1.000
_cell.length_c   1.000
_cell.angle_alpha   90.00
_cell.angle_beta   90.00
_cell.angle_gamma   90.00
#
_symmetry.space_group_name_H-M   'P 1'
#
loop_
_entity.id
_entity.type
_entity.pdbx_description
1 polymer ?
#
loop_
_entity_poly.entity_id
_entity_poly.type
_entity_poly.pdbx_seq_one_letter_code
_entity_poly.pdbx_strand_id
1 'polypeptide(L)'
;KDKIASGALALVVADTLPVQIDLMKKGLSAGQVGQRPFEMGYKAMYFLKDIKDGKAAPADPTYTGLDVCTPKTADTCVGGGS
;
A
#
# COMPACT_ATOMS: atom_id res chain seq x y z
N LYS A 1 9.64 21.91 1.71
CA LYS A 1 10.44 21.11 0.76
C LYS A 1 11.86 20.91 1.28
N ASP A 2 12.59 21.98 1.61
CA ASP A 2 14.01 21.89 2.02
C ASP A 2 14.24 21.08 3.30
N LYS A 3 13.33 21.15 4.26
CA LYS A 3 13.37 20.29 5.46
C LYS A 3 13.22 18.79 5.13
N ILE A 4 12.47 18.45 4.08
CA ILE A 4 12.31 17.07 3.63
C ILE A 4 13.56 16.63 2.86
N ALA A 5 14.06 17.47 1.95
CA ALA A 5 15.27 17.21 1.19
C ALA A 5 16.53 17.06 2.08
N SER A 6 16.62 17.84 3.16
CA SER A 6 17.69 17.74 4.16
C SER A 6 17.52 16.60 5.16
N GLY A 7 16.38 15.90 5.14
CA GLY A 7 16.07 14.85 6.12
C GLY A 7 15.68 15.37 7.51
N ALA A 8 15.67 16.69 7.74
CA ALA A 8 15.23 17.30 8.98
C ALA A 8 13.73 17.09 9.27
N LEU A 9 12.94 16.74 8.25
CA LEU A 9 11.55 16.33 8.34
C LEU A 9 11.30 15.09 7.47
N ALA A 10 10.99 13.97 8.11
CA ALA A 10 10.53 12.77 7.41
C ALA A 10 9.00 12.83 7.24
N LEU A 11 8.52 13.12 6.03
CA LEU A 11 7.11 12.97 5.70
C LEU A 11 6.87 11.61 5.05
N VAL A 12 6.15 10.72 5.75
CA VAL A 12 5.71 9.42 5.23
C VAL A 12 4.19 9.43 5.15
N VAL A 13 3.63 8.88 4.08
CA VAL A 13 2.19 8.96 3.79
C VAL A 13 1.60 7.56 3.66
N ALA A 14 0.37 7.37 4.15
CA ALA A 14 -0.39 6.14 3.91
C ALA A 14 -1.07 6.19 2.53
N ASP A 15 -1.20 5.02 1.93
CA ASP A 15 -1.62 4.78 0.55
C ASP A 15 -0.57 5.20 -0.50
N THR A 16 -0.85 4.80 -1.73
CA THR A 16 0.02 5.00 -2.91
C THR A 16 -0.81 5.52 -4.09
N LEU A 17 -1.70 6.48 -3.81
CA LEU A 17 -2.54 7.09 -4.84
C LEU A 17 -1.66 7.76 -5.92
N PRO A 18 -2.08 7.79 -7.20
CA PRO A 18 -1.26 8.35 -8.28
C PRO A 18 -0.74 9.77 -7.98
N VAL A 19 -1.60 10.64 -7.42
CA VAL A 19 -1.20 11.99 -7.01
C VAL A 19 -0.16 11.99 -5.89
N GLN A 20 -0.26 11.08 -4.93
CA GLN A 20 0.71 10.97 -3.84
C GLN A 20 2.06 10.50 -4.41
N ILE A 21 2.08 9.52 -5.31
CA ILE A 21 3.30 9.04 -5.97
C ILE A 21 3.96 10.16 -6.77
N ASP A 22 3.20 10.96 -7.52
CA ASP A 22 3.74 12.10 -8.26
C ASP A 22 4.35 13.18 -7.33
N LEU A 23 3.74 13.43 -6.17
CA LEU A 23 4.27 14.35 -5.18
C LEU A 23 5.56 13.80 -4.55
N MET A 24 5.65 12.49 -4.30
CA MET A 24 6.86 11.84 -3.82
C MET A 24 8.00 11.93 -4.84
N LYS A 25 7.72 11.72 -6.12
CA LYS A 25 8.71 11.92 -7.21
C LYS A 25 9.24 13.36 -7.25
N LYS A 26 8.42 14.34 -6.86
CA LYS A 26 8.82 15.75 -6.71
C LYS A 26 9.58 16.06 -5.40
N GLY A 27 9.89 15.05 -4.60
CA GLY A 27 10.62 15.16 -3.33
C GLY A 27 9.77 15.75 -2.20
N LEU A 28 8.45 15.62 -2.27
CA LEU A 28 7.54 16.15 -1.25
C LEU A 28 7.18 15.14 -0.17
N SER A 29 7.65 13.89 -0.26
CA SER A 29 7.61 12.90 0.81
C SER A 29 8.82 11.97 0.75
N ALA A 30 9.20 11.42 1.91
CA ALA A 30 10.32 10.50 2.08
C ALA A 30 9.96 9.05 1.72
N GLY A 31 8.66 8.72 1.72
CA GLY A 31 8.16 7.39 1.38
C GLY A 31 6.65 7.28 1.59
N GLN A 32 6.09 6.17 1.16
CA GLN A 32 4.67 5.85 1.31
C GLN A 32 4.46 4.36 1.59
N VAL A 33 3.35 4.03 2.23
CA VAL A 33 2.95 2.65 2.52
C VAL A 33 1.56 2.42 1.93
N GLY A 34 1.53 1.68 0.83
CA GLY A 34 0.31 1.34 0.09
C GLY A 34 -0.40 0.14 0.68
N GLN A 35 -1.72 0.23 0.80
CA GLN A 35 -2.56 -0.97 0.94
C GLN A 35 -2.64 -1.71 -0.39
N ARG A 36 -3.16 -2.94 -0.38
CA ARG A 36 -3.40 -3.74 -1.60
C ARG A 36 -4.90 -3.91 -1.88
N PRO A 37 -5.64 -2.87 -2.35
CA PRO A 37 -7.10 -2.93 -2.51
C PRO A 37 -7.59 -4.06 -3.42
N PHE A 38 -6.84 -4.37 -4.49
CA PHE A 38 -7.19 -5.48 -5.38
C PHE A 38 -7.15 -6.82 -4.63
N GLU A 39 -6.06 -7.09 -3.91
CA GLU A 39 -5.89 -8.31 -3.13
C GLU A 39 -6.93 -8.42 -2.01
N MET A 40 -7.24 -7.30 -1.34
CA MET A 40 -8.31 -7.21 -0.35
C MET A 40 -9.66 -7.60 -0.93
N GLY A 41 -10.05 -7.00 -2.06
CA GLY A 41 -11.31 -7.30 -2.74
C GLY A 41 -11.36 -8.75 -3.25
N TYR A 42 -10.28 -9.22 -3.88
CA TYR A 42 -10.18 -10.59 -4.38
C TYR A 42 -10.37 -11.61 -3.26
N LYS A 43 -9.58 -11.51 -2.18
CA LYS A 43 -9.69 -12.40 -1.02
C LYS A 43 -11.06 -12.35 -0.35
N ALA A 44 -11.62 -11.15 -0.19
CA ALA A 44 -12.94 -10.98 0.42
C ALA A 44 -14.03 -11.77 -0.32
N MET A 45 -13.99 -11.79 -1.67
CA MET A 45 -14.94 -12.56 -2.47
C MET A 45 -14.80 -14.08 -2.27
N TYR A 46 -13.58 -14.59 -2.14
CA TYR A 46 -13.35 -16.01 -1.86
C TYR A 46 -13.73 -16.38 -0.43
N PHE A 47 -13.47 -15.52 0.56
CA PHE A 47 -13.94 -15.74 1.93
C PHE A 47 -15.46 -15.80 2.01
N LEU A 48 -16.16 -14.90 1.31
CA LEU A 48 -17.62 -14.94 1.25
C LEU A 48 -18.13 -16.23 0.60
N LYS A 49 -17.46 -16.70 -0.46
CA LYS A 49 -17.77 -17.99 -1.09
C LYS A 49 -17.56 -19.16 -0.13
N ASP A 50 -16.43 -19.20 0.56
CA ASP A 50 -16.08 -20.27 1.49
C ASP A 50 -17.06 -20.35 2.67
N ILE A 51 -17.46 -19.20 3.23
CA ILE A 51 -18.48 -19.11 4.27
C ILE A 51 -19.83 -19.63 3.74
N LYS A 52 -20.22 -19.24 2.52
CA LYS A 52 -21.44 -19.74 1.87
C LYS A 52 -21.41 -21.25 1.69
N ASP A 53 -20.25 -21.83 1.42
CA ASP A 53 -20.05 -23.28 1.26
C ASP A 53 -19.92 -24.03 2.61
N GLY A 54 -20.07 -23.34 3.74
CA GLY A 54 -20.02 -23.95 5.08
C GLY A 54 -18.62 -24.14 5.65
N LYS A 55 -17.59 -23.53 5.04
CA LYS A 55 -16.23 -23.52 5.59
C LYS A 55 -16.10 -22.49 6.72
N ALA A 56 -15.04 -22.61 7.51
CA ALA A 56 -14.73 -21.64 8.55
C ALA A 56 -14.47 -20.24 7.98
N ALA A 57 -14.81 -19.23 8.76
CA ALA A 57 -14.44 -17.84 8.48
C ALA A 57 -12.91 -17.68 8.39
N PRO A 58 -12.40 -16.68 7.64
CA PRO A 58 -10.98 -16.39 7.62
C PRO A 58 -10.47 -16.04 9.01
N ALA A 59 -9.17 -16.29 9.25
CA ALA A 59 -8.55 -15.93 10.53
C ALA A 59 -8.64 -14.43 10.78
N ASP A 60 -8.90 -14.05 12.02
CA ASP A 60 -8.87 -12.64 12.43
C ASP A 60 -7.64 -12.39 13.31
N PRO A 61 -6.67 -11.55 12.88
CA PRO A 61 -6.66 -10.78 11.63
C PRO A 61 -6.13 -11.55 10.41
N THR A 62 -6.69 -11.25 9.23
CA THR A 62 -6.14 -11.67 7.93
C THR A 62 -5.34 -10.52 7.32
N TYR A 63 -4.07 -10.75 7.00
CA TYR A 63 -3.18 -9.76 6.40
C TYR A 63 -3.11 -9.89 4.88
N THR A 64 -3.32 -8.79 4.17
CA THR A 64 -3.22 -8.74 2.69
C THR A 64 -1.85 -8.31 2.19
N GLY A 65 -0.97 -7.89 3.09
CA GLY A 65 0.31 -7.26 2.75
C GLY A 65 0.18 -5.77 2.44
N LEU A 66 1.34 -5.12 2.35
CA LEU A 66 1.50 -3.69 2.09
C LEU A 66 2.63 -3.48 1.09
N ASP A 67 2.55 -2.40 0.33
CA ASP A 67 3.59 -1.98 -0.61
C ASP A 67 4.40 -0.82 -0.02
N VAL A 68 5.72 -0.96 0.05
CA VAL A 68 6.61 0.09 0.55
C VAL A 68 7.20 0.86 -0.62
N CYS A 69 6.79 2.11 -0.74
CA CYS A 69 7.22 3.02 -1.80
C CYS A 69 8.22 4.03 -1.26
N THR A 70 9.33 4.17 -1.96
CA THR A 70 10.34 5.22 -1.71
C THR A 70 10.52 6.04 -2.98
N PRO A 71 11.17 7.22 -2.93
CA PRO A 71 11.51 7.96 -4.14
C PRO A 71 12.28 7.13 -5.17
N LYS A 72 13.05 6.12 -4.73
CA LYS A 72 13.81 5.21 -5.62
C LYS A 72 12.94 4.17 -6.31
N THR A 73 11.81 3.80 -5.70
CA THR A 73 10.91 2.74 -6.17
C THR A 73 9.57 3.28 -6.67
N ALA A 74 9.44 4.61 -6.82
CA ALA A 74 8.19 5.28 -7.13
C ALA A 74 7.54 4.85 -8.46
N ASP A 75 8.31 4.27 -9.38
CA ASP A 75 7.82 3.77 -10.67
C ASP A 75 7.41 2.29 -10.64
N THR A 76 7.84 1.53 -9.63
CA THR A 76 7.73 0.07 -9.60
C THR A 76 7.09 -0.50 -8.33
N CYS A 77 6.91 0.31 -7.30
CA CYS A 77 6.44 -0.16 -5.99
C CYS A 77 4.93 -0.42 -5.94
N VAL A 78 4.13 0.19 -6.83
CA VAL A 78 2.67 0.05 -6.83
C VAL A 78 2.26 -1.13 -7.70
N GLY A 79 1.53 -2.09 -7.12
CA GLY A 79 1.11 -3.30 -7.84
C GLY A 79 2.19 -4.38 -7.94
N GLY A 80 3.34 -4.16 -7.27
CA GLY A 80 4.47 -5.09 -7.19
C GLY A 80 4.28 -6.20 -6.15
N GLY A 81 3.06 -6.73 -6.01
CA GLY A 81 2.80 -7.91 -5.20
C GLY A 81 3.42 -9.13 -5.88
N SER A 82 4.67 -9.45 -5.54
CA SER A 82 5.17 -10.83 -5.51
C SER A 82 4.91 -11.42 -4.13
#